data_AF-A0A7M2CB30-F1
#
_entry.id   AF-A0A7M2CB30-F1
#
_cell.length_a   1.000
_cell.length_b   1.000
_cell.length_c   1.000
_cell.angle_alpha   90.00
_cell.angle_beta   90.00
_cell.angle_gamma   90.00
#
_symmetry.space_group_name_H-M   'P 1'
#
loop_
_entity.id
_entity.type
_entity.pdbx_description
1 polymer ?
#
loop_
_entity_poly.entity_id
_entity_poly.type
_entity_poly.pdbx_seq_one_letter_code
_entity_poly.pdbx_strand_id
1 'polypeptide(L)'
;MTTYPDEQVDIKFKAAWSVFAQTCGHFWAPEASYQAWFAHYLISQFGIDRVAREPKIHTKLFTSPLKARYKNGEAEPDAVITRRPGITMPHYANRLGKASDDSGLGLLKDLAVISELKIGATTQGSFKKDALFQDVDKLALLLDEFSREYPDSPAPLAYMCVLDNHNTKEFDYTELRAYCSASPGVQLLEGTAVARPPITPDRRITR
;
A
#
# COMPACT_ATOMS: atom_id res chain seq x y z
N MET A 1 -18.83 11.88 26.38
CA MET A 1 -18.96 11.38 25.00
C MET A 1 -18.07 12.23 24.12
N THR A 2 -16.84 11.81 23.86
CA THR A 2 -15.93 12.45 22.91
C THR A 2 -16.09 11.75 21.57
N THR A 3 -16.90 12.33 20.69
CA THR A 3 -16.96 11.98 19.27
C THR A 3 -15.59 12.31 18.66
N TYR A 4 -14.79 11.29 18.40
CA TYR A 4 -13.71 11.42 17.41
C TYR A 4 -14.41 11.74 16.09
N PRO A 5 -14.09 12.85 15.39
CA PRO A 5 -14.70 13.10 14.10
C PRO A 5 -14.38 11.90 13.21
N ASP A 6 -15.39 11.41 12.48
CA ASP A 6 -15.24 10.50 11.36
C ASP A 6 -14.27 11.14 10.36
N GLU A 7 -12.98 10.96 10.64
CA GLU A 7 -11.93 11.35 9.75
C GLU A 7 -12.22 10.60 8.45
N GLN A 8 -12.35 11.35 7.37
CA GLN A 8 -12.58 10.78 6.05
C GLN A 8 -11.26 10.13 5.60
N VAL A 9 -10.90 9.00 6.23
CA VAL A 9 -9.66 8.26 6.05
C VAL A 9 -9.43 7.97 4.57
N ASP A 10 -10.48 7.52 3.87
CA ASP A 10 -10.46 7.30 2.43
C ASP A 10 -10.04 8.56 1.66
N ILE A 11 -10.63 9.71 2.00
CA ILE A 11 -10.36 10.98 1.31
C ILE A 11 -8.94 11.46 1.58
N LYS A 12 -8.46 11.34 2.82
CA LYS A 12 -7.07 11.68 3.17
C LYS A 12 -6.06 10.77 2.47
N PHE A 13 -6.33 9.47 2.42
CA PHE A 13 -5.44 8.51 1.76
C PHE A 13 -5.39 8.75 0.25
N LYS A 14 -6.55 8.94 -0.39
CA LYS A 14 -6.65 9.29 -1.82
C LYS A 14 -5.99 10.64 -2.13
N ALA A 15 -6.10 11.62 -1.23
CA ALA A 15 -5.40 12.90 -1.36
C ALA A 15 -3.88 12.73 -1.27
N ALA A 16 -3.38 11.98 -0.28
CA ALA A 16 -1.96 11.65 -0.16
C ALA A 16 -1.43 10.97 -1.43
N TRP A 17 -2.15 9.96 -1.93
CA TRP A 17 -1.84 9.27 -3.18
C TRP A 17 -1.79 10.23 -4.36
N SER A 18 -2.81 11.07 -4.52
CA SER A 18 -2.91 12.00 -5.65
C SER A 18 -1.73 12.97 -5.68
N VAL A 19 -1.39 13.59 -4.55
CA VAL A 19 -0.25 14.51 -4.46
C VAL A 19 1.08 13.78 -4.68
N PHE A 20 1.24 12.60 -4.09
CA PHE A 20 2.42 11.76 -4.32
C PHE A 20 2.59 11.40 -5.80
N ALA A 21 1.56 10.87 -6.45
CA ALA A 21 1.61 10.43 -7.84
C ALA A 21 1.93 11.61 -8.78
N GLN A 22 1.31 12.77 -8.56
CA GLN A 22 1.57 13.99 -9.35
C GLN A 22 2.98 14.52 -9.15
N THR A 23 3.47 14.56 -7.91
CA THR A 23 4.76 15.18 -7.59
C THR A 23 5.92 14.25 -7.92
N CYS A 24 5.78 12.96 -7.60
CA CYS A 24 6.85 11.98 -7.70
C CYS A 24 6.85 11.21 -9.03
N GLY A 25 5.74 11.23 -9.78
CA GLY A 25 5.58 10.48 -11.02
C GLY A 25 6.63 10.75 -12.08
N HIS A 26 7.33 11.88 -12.04
CA HIS A 26 8.31 12.22 -13.07
C HIS A 26 9.77 11.93 -12.70
N PHE A 27 10.04 11.36 -11.52
CA PHE A 27 11.41 11.05 -11.11
C PHE A 27 11.84 9.65 -11.53
N TRP A 28 13.15 9.38 -11.50
CA TRP A 28 13.71 8.02 -11.54
C TRP A 28 14.48 7.81 -10.25
N ALA A 29 14.00 6.90 -9.42
CA ALA A 29 14.61 6.60 -8.13
C ALA A 29 14.40 5.12 -7.80
N PRO A 30 15.22 4.54 -6.91
CA PRO A 30 14.97 3.20 -6.37
C PRO A 30 13.62 3.14 -5.64
N GLU A 31 13.04 1.94 -5.55
CA GLU A 31 11.74 1.69 -4.90
C GLU A 31 11.68 2.20 -3.46
N ALA A 32 12.76 2.02 -2.70
CA ALA A 32 12.87 2.52 -1.33
C ALA A 32 12.69 4.06 -1.24
N SER A 33 13.09 4.81 -2.28
CA SER A 33 12.89 6.27 -2.32
C SER A 33 11.41 6.61 -2.51
N TYR A 34 10.71 5.89 -3.40
CA TYR A 34 9.28 6.06 -3.58
C TYR A 34 8.48 5.68 -2.35
N GLN A 35 8.81 4.58 -1.68
CA GLN A 35 8.21 4.20 -0.41
C GLN A 35 8.42 5.28 0.66
N ALA A 36 9.64 5.84 0.77
CA ALA A 36 9.93 6.92 1.70
C ALA A 36 9.16 8.21 1.39
N TRP A 37 9.08 8.60 0.11
CA TRP A 37 8.29 9.76 -0.33
C TRP A 37 6.81 9.55 -0.08
N PHE A 38 6.26 8.38 -0.41
CA PHE A 38 4.85 8.10 -0.16
C PHE A 38 4.53 8.13 1.33
N ALA A 39 5.37 7.50 2.16
CA ALA A 39 5.26 7.59 3.61
C ALA A 39 5.30 9.03 4.12
N HIS A 40 6.13 9.90 3.53
CA HIS A 40 6.14 11.33 3.87
C HIS A 40 4.81 12.02 3.58
N TYR A 41 4.18 11.78 2.41
CA TYR A 41 2.86 12.33 2.10
C TYR A 41 1.78 11.78 3.03
N LEU A 42 1.83 10.49 3.37
CA LEU A 42 0.93 9.88 4.35
C LEU A 42 1.09 10.53 5.73
N ILE A 43 2.33 10.69 6.19
CA ILE A 43 2.66 11.36 7.46
C ILE A 43 2.12 12.79 7.48
N SER A 44 2.24 13.53 6.38
CA SER A 44 1.71 14.88 6.28
C SER A 44 0.18 14.94 6.35
N GLN A 45 -0.53 13.93 5.84
CA GLN A 45 -2.00 13.91 5.82
C GLN A 45 -2.62 13.35 7.11
N PHE A 46 -1.95 12.37 7.74
CA PHE A 46 -2.45 11.62 8.90
C PHE A 46 -1.76 11.97 10.22
N GLY A 47 -0.60 12.62 10.18
CA GLY A 47 0.28 12.85 11.33
C GLY A 47 1.40 11.80 11.44
N ILE A 48 2.51 12.20 12.08
CA ILE A 48 3.75 11.39 12.21
C ILE A 48 3.52 10.10 13.01
N ASP A 49 2.58 10.10 13.93
CA ASP A 49 2.30 8.99 14.84
C ASP A 49 1.31 7.95 14.30
N ARG A 50 0.85 8.13 13.05
CA ARG A 50 -0.19 7.27 12.46
C ARG A 50 0.28 6.40 11.31
N VAL A 51 1.51 6.57 10.83
CA VAL A 51 2.02 5.84 9.65
C VAL A 51 3.09 4.87 10.09
N ALA A 52 2.93 3.60 9.74
CA ALA A 52 3.95 2.57 9.91
C ALA A 52 4.18 1.83 8.59
N ARG A 53 5.30 1.13 8.49
CA ARG A 53 5.69 0.37 7.30
C ARG A 53 5.88 -1.10 7.63
N GLU A 54 5.45 -1.95 6.70
CA GLU A 54 5.77 -3.37 6.65
C GLU A 54 5.51 -4.13 7.98
N PRO A 55 4.29 -4.06 8.58
CA PRO A 55 3.99 -4.94 9.71
C PRO A 55 3.94 -6.40 9.25
N LYS A 56 4.53 -7.32 10.03
CA LYS A 56 4.42 -8.76 9.74
C LYS A 56 3.15 -9.36 10.27
N ILE A 57 2.48 -10.07 9.39
CA ILE A 57 1.34 -10.92 9.72
C ILE A 57 1.65 -12.33 9.24
N HIS A 58 1.77 -13.28 10.16
CA HIS A 58 2.03 -14.68 9.85
C HIS A 58 0.76 -15.36 9.36
N THR A 59 0.78 -15.80 8.10
CA THR A 59 -0.39 -16.39 7.43
C THR A 59 -0.50 -17.90 7.67
N LYS A 60 0.47 -18.52 8.37
CA LYS A 60 0.58 -19.98 8.53
C LYS A 60 -0.70 -20.62 9.08
N LEU A 61 -1.39 -19.96 10.00
CA LEU A 61 -2.59 -20.50 10.66
C LEU A 61 -3.90 -20.07 9.99
N PHE A 62 -3.84 -19.23 8.97
CA PHE A 62 -5.03 -18.72 8.28
C PHE A 62 -5.86 -19.86 7.67
N THR A 63 -7.17 -19.72 7.76
CA THR A 63 -8.18 -20.70 7.36
C THR A 63 -8.99 -20.25 6.14
N SER A 64 -8.84 -19.00 5.71
CA SER A 64 -9.47 -18.44 4.53
C SER A 64 -9.21 -19.29 3.28
N PRO A 65 -10.23 -19.56 2.45
CA PRO A 65 -10.05 -20.16 1.13
C PRO A 65 -9.10 -19.36 0.24
N LEU A 66 -8.99 -18.04 0.45
CA LEU A 66 -8.12 -17.16 -0.33
C LEU A 66 -6.63 -17.46 -0.12
N LYS A 67 -6.27 -18.16 0.96
CA LYS A 67 -4.90 -18.61 1.24
C LYS A 67 -4.31 -19.47 0.14
N ALA A 68 -5.14 -20.20 -0.63
CA ALA A 68 -4.66 -20.97 -1.77
C ALA A 68 -4.01 -20.08 -2.86
N ARG A 69 -4.39 -18.79 -2.92
CA ARG A 69 -3.91 -17.80 -3.88
C ARG A 69 -2.65 -17.07 -3.36
N TYR A 70 -2.54 -16.87 -2.05
CA TYR A 70 -1.36 -16.27 -1.41
C TYR A 70 -0.55 -17.31 -0.60
N LYS A 71 0.52 -17.83 -1.21
CA LYS A 71 1.30 -18.95 -0.65
C LYS A 71 2.46 -18.52 0.26
N ASN A 72 2.71 -17.23 0.42
CA ASN A 72 3.78 -16.75 1.29
C ASN A 72 3.36 -16.93 2.75
N GLY A 73 4.31 -17.33 3.60
CA GLY A 73 4.07 -17.56 5.04
C GLY A 73 3.91 -16.28 5.86
N GLU A 74 4.22 -15.13 5.26
CA GLU A 74 4.14 -13.81 5.88
C GLU A 74 3.46 -12.86 4.89
N ALA A 75 2.58 -12.01 5.39
CA ALA A 75 1.97 -10.90 4.66
C ALA A 75 2.50 -9.60 5.26
N GLU A 76 3.12 -8.79 4.43
CA GLU A 76 3.76 -7.52 4.80
C GLU A 76 3.18 -6.40 3.93
N PRO A 77 2.23 -5.60 4.46
CA PRO A 77 1.74 -4.42 3.79
C PRO A 77 2.81 -3.33 3.68
N ASP A 78 3.05 -2.77 2.49
CA ASP A 78 4.08 -1.73 2.28
C ASP A 78 3.90 -0.52 3.22
N ALA A 79 2.65 -0.08 3.39
CA ALA A 79 2.31 1.00 4.31
C ALA A 79 0.97 0.74 5.02
N VAL A 80 0.92 1.09 6.30
CA VAL A 80 -0.29 1.01 7.12
C VAL A 80 -0.54 2.31 7.87
N ILE A 81 -1.82 2.60 8.11
CA ILE A 81 -2.27 3.77 8.86
C ILE A 81 -3.02 3.30 10.10
N THR A 82 -2.67 3.80 11.28
CA THR A 82 -3.38 3.47 12.53
C THR A 82 -4.67 4.28 12.67
N ARG A 83 -5.68 3.71 13.34
CA ARG A 83 -6.96 4.39 13.62
C ARG A 83 -6.82 5.55 14.60
N ARG A 84 -5.83 5.47 15.49
CA ARG A 84 -5.61 6.46 16.54
C ARG A 84 -4.11 6.74 16.70
N PRO A 85 -3.76 7.97 17.10
CA PRO A 85 -2.40 8.30 17.49
C PRO A 85 -1.93 7.45 18.68
N GLY A 86 -0.62 7.29 18.82
CA GLY A 86 -0.01 6.60 19.98
C GLY A 86 -0.09 5.07 19.95
N ILE A 87 -0.61 4.47 18.88
CA ILE A 87 -0.58 3.02 18.69
C ILE A 87 0.85 2.62 18.30
N THR A 88 1.49 1.83 19.15
CA THR A 88 2.84 1.33 18.88
C THR A 88 2.74 0.16 17.90
N MET A 89 3.15 0.41 16.65
CA MET A 89 3.38 -0.66 15.69
C MET A 89 4.81 -1.17 15.87
N PRO A 90 5.02 -2.46 16.18
CA PRO A 90 6.37 -2.99 16.28
C PRO A 90 7.07 -2.88 14.92
N HIS A 91 7.99 -1.92 14.81
CA HIS A 91 8.91 -1.84 13.68
C HIS A 91 9.94 -2.97 13.78
N TYR A 92 10.42 -3.46 12.65
CA TYR A 92 11.41 -4.54 12.50
C TYR A 92 12.69 -4.49 13.33
N ALA A 93 12.97 -3.41 14.04
CA ALA A 93 14.05 -3.35 15.01
C ALA A 93 13.74 -4.09 16.33
N ASN A 94 12.47 -4.35 16.67
CA ASN A 94 12.09 -4.97 17.95
C ASN A 94 11.67 -6.44 17.78
N ARG A 95 12.65 -7.35 17.87
CA ARG A 95 12.50 -8.81 17.98
C ARG A 95 11.77 -9.31 19.25
N LEU A 96 11.29 -8.40 20.12
CA LEU A 96 10.90 -8.72 21.49
C LEU A 96 9.39 -8.82 21.74
N GLY A 97 8.55 -8.61 20.74
CA GLY A 97 7.09 -8.75 20.88
C GLY A 97 6.54 -9.77 19.89
N LYS A 98 6.20 -10.98 20.34
CA LYS A 98 5.27 -11.83 19.59
C LYS A 98 3.87 -11.25 19.75
N ALA A 99 3.11 -11.18 18.67
CA ALA A 99 1.70 -10.87 18.76
C ALA A 99 1.00 -11.91 19.65
N SER A 100 0.06 -11.48 20.49
CA SER A 100 -0.62 -12.34 21.46
C SER A 100 -1.48 -13.44 20.83
N ASP A 101 -1.79 -13.30 19.55
CA ASP A 101 -2.58 -14.22 18.73
C ASP A 101 -1.70 -15.11 17.83
N ASP A 102 -0.38 -15.13 18.05
CA ASP A 102 0.66 -15.84 17.27
C ASP A 102 0.75 -15.49 15.77
N SER A 103 -0.24 -14.78 15.21
CA SER A 103 -0.33 -14.42 13.80
C SER A 103 -0.06 -12.94 13.54
N GLY A 104 -0.35 -12.04 14.49
CA GLY A 104 -0.37 -10.61 14.27
C GLY A 104 -1.62 -10.10 13.56
N LEU A 105 -2.61 -10.96 13.27
CA LEU A 105 -3.84 -10.57 12.59
C LEU A 105 -4.65 -9.56 13.42
N GLY A 106 -4.64 -9.68 14.74
CA GLY A 106 -5.28 -8.76 15.67
C GLY A 106 -4.78 -7.31 15.55
N LEU A 107 -3.59 -7.07 14.99
CA LEU A 107 -3.08 -5.72 14.71
C LEU A 107 -4.02 -4.94 13.78
N LEU A 108 -4.76 -5.62 12.89
CA LEU A 108 -5.67 -4.97 11.95
C LEU A 108 -6.83 -4.24 12.64
N LYS A 109 -7.17 -4.58 13.90
CA LYS A 109 -8.16 -3.84 14.69
C LYS A 109 -7.77 -2.37 14.87
N ASP A 110 -6.47 -2.14 14.97
CA ASP A 110 -5.88 -0.84 15.22
C ASP A 110 -5.53 -0.08 13.93
N LEU A 111 -5.72 -0.70 12.76
CA LEU A 111 -5.39 -0.10 11.47
C LEU A 111 -6.64 0.47 10.79
N ALA A 112 -6.51 1.69 10.29
CA ALA A 112 -7.47 2.35 9.42
C ALA A 112 -7.25 2.01 7.95
N VAL A 113 -5.99 1.82 7.54
CA VAL A 113 -5.60 1.50 6.16
C VAL A 113 -4.47 0.48 6.14
N ILE A 114 -4.53 -0.44 5.17
CA ILE A 114 -3.41 -1.27 4.70
C ILE A 114 -3.22 -1.00 3.20
N SER A 115 -1.97 -0.97 2.73
CA SER A 115 -1.71 -0.64 1.32
C SER A 115 -0.43 -1.23 0.76
N GLU A 116 -0.47 -1.44 -0.54
CA GLU A 116 0.64 -1.86 -1.40
C GLU A 116 1.03 -0.74 -2.35
N LEU A 117 2.32 -0.62 -2.66
CA LEU A 117 2.86 0.38 -3.56
C LEU A 117 3.70 -0.27 -4.66
N LYS A 118 3.35 -0.02 -5.91
CA LYS A 118 4.13 -0.46 -7.09
C LYS A 118 4.45 0.69 -8.01
N ILE A 119 5.71 0.76 -8.42
CA ILE A 119 6.28 1.85 -9.22
C ILE A 119 6.84 1.31 -10.52
N GLY A 120 6.44 1.88 -11.66
CA GLY A 120 6.86 1.41 -12.99
C GLY A 120 8.35 1.61 -13.24
N ALA A 121 8.89 2.76 -12.82
CA ALA A 121 10.28 3.17 -13.02
C ALA A 121 11.31 2.26 -12.35
N THR A 122 10.90 1.48 -11.35
CA THR A 122 11.77 0.53 -10.63
C THR A 122 11.73 -0.87 -11.23
N THR A 123 10.81 -1.13 -12.17
CA THR A 123 10.68 -2.41 -12.85
C THR A 123 11.49 -2.43 -14.15
N GLN A 124 12.34 -3.44 -14.34
CA GLN A 124 12.99 -3.67 -15.63
C GLN A 124 11.94 -4.15 -16.64
N GLY A 125 11.42 -3.24 -17.46
CA GLY A 125 10.61 -3.59 -18.63
C GLY A 125 9.10 -3.72 -18.40
N SER A 126 8.51 -2.95 -17.48
CA SER A 126 7.09 -2.88 -17.06
C SER A 126 6.67 -3.82 -15.92
N PHE A 127 5.48 -3.54 -15.35
CA PHE A 127 4.94 -4.33 -14.24
C PHE A 127 4.68 -5.78 -14.64
N LYS A 128 5.14 -6.72 -13.80
CA LYS A 128 4.74 -8.12 -13.90
C LYS A 128 3.34 -8.29 -13.31
N LYS A 129 2.37 -8.67 -14.13
CA LYS A 129 0.97 -8.85 -13.71
C LYS A 129 0.84 -9.80 -12.51
N ASP A 130 1.55 -10.92 -12.52
CA ASP A 130 1.51 -11.89 -11.43
C ASP A 130 1.94 -11.29 -10.08
N ALA A 131 2.91 -10.37 -10.09
CA ALA A 131 3.33 -9.68 -8.87
C ALA A 131 2.22 -8.75 -8.37
N LEU A 132 1.60 -7.99 -9.27
CA LEU A 132 0.46 -7.12 -8.93
C LEU A 132 -0.73 -7.93 -8.37
N PHE A 133 -1.02 -9.09 -8.97
CA PHE A 133 -2.09 -9.97 -8.49
C PHE A 133 -1.77 -10.61 -7.14
N GLN A 134 -0.51 -10.99 -6.89
CA GLN A 134 -0.08 -11.48 -5.57
C GLN A 134 -0.30 -10.43 -4.48
N ASP A 135 -0.05 -9.16 -4.76
CA ASP A 135 -0.28 -8.08 -3.80
C ASP A 135 -1.77 -7.81 -3.55
N VAL A 136 -2.60 -7.93 -4.59
CA VAL A 136 -4.07 -7.90 -4.42
C VAL A 136 -4.55 -9.10 -3.60
N ASP A 137 -4.06 -10.30 -3.89
CA ASP A 137 -4.37 -11.52 -3.13
C ASP A 137 -3.94 -11.41 -1.67
N LYS A 138 -2.78 -10.80 -1.41
CA LYS A 138 -2.28 -10.51 -0.06
C LYS A 138 -3.27 -9.64 0.71
N LEU A 139 -3.68 -8.51 0.16
CA LEU A 139 -4.64 -7.60 0.78
C LEU A 139 -6.00 -8.27 0.99
N ALA A 140 -6.51 -8.98 -0.02
CA ALA A 140 -7.80 -9.66 0.06
C ALA A 140 -7.79 -10.78 1.12
N LEU A 141 -6.71 -11.55 1.21
CA LEU A 141 -6.54 -12.58 2.25
C LEU A 141 -6.57 -11.98 3.65
N LEU A 142 -5.86 -10.87 3.87
CA LEU A 142 -5.83 -10.19 5.15
C LEU A 142 -7.22 -9.71 5.57
N LEU A 143 -7.99 -9.11 4.64
CA LEU A 143 -9.35 -8.65 4.92
C LEU A 143 -10.32 -9.80 5.19
N ASP A 144 -10.24 -10.89 4.42
CA ASP A 144 -11.12 -12.05 4.58
C ASP A 144 -10.85 -12.76 5.91
N GLU A 145 -9.58 -13.04 6.23
CA GLU A 145 -9.23 -13.69 7.49
C GLU A 145 -9.63 -12.80 8.68
N PHE A 146 -9.36 -11.49 8.61
CA PHE A 146 -9.74 -10.56 9.66
C PHE A 146 -11.25 -10.52 9.88
N SER A 147 -12.04 -10.44 8.81
CA SER A 147 -13.51 -10.37 8.89
C SER A 147 -14.11 -11.66 9.47
N ARG A 148 -13.45 -12.80 9.27
CA ARG A 148 -13.85 -14.10 9.84
C ARG A 148 -13.55 -14.20 11.33
N GLU A 149 -12.37 -13.74 11.76
CA GLU A 149 -11.94 -13.84 13.16
C GLU A 149 -12.51 -12.71 14.04
N TYR A 150 -12.76 -11.53 13.45
CA TYR A 150 -13.20 -10.33 14.15
C TYR A 150 -14.42 -9.66 13.47
N PRO A 151 -15.57 -10.35 13.35
CA PRO A 151 -16.73 -9.87 12.58
C PRO A 151 -17.33 -8.55 13.11
N ASP A 152 -17.17 -8.26 14.40
CA ASP A 152 -17.67 -7.04 15.04
C ASP A 152 -16.67 -5.88 14.99
N SER A 153 -15.45 -6.12 14.46
CA SER A 153 -14.42 -5.09 14.35
C SER A 153 -14.44 -4.48 12.95
N PRO A 154 -14.31 -3.14 12.83
CA PRO A 154 -14.20 -2.52 11.52
C PRO A 154 -12.92 -3.01 10.82
N ALA A 155 -13.04 -3.48 9.58
CA ALA A 155 -11.89 -3.80 8.75
C ALA A 155 -11.12 -2.52 8.36
N PRO A 156 -9.79 -2.58 8.15
CA PRO A 156 -9.07 -1.50 7.51
C PRO A 156 -9.50 -1.34 6.05
N LEU A 157 -9.37 -0.14 5.50
CA LEU A 157 -9.44 0.05 4.04
C LEU A 157 -8.19 -0.56 3.41
N ALA A 158 -8.32 -1.19 2.24
CA ALA A 158 -7.19 -1.79 1.53
C ALA A 158 -7.00 -1.13 0.16
N TYR A 159 -5.77 -0.66 -0.11
CA TYR A 159 -5.44 -0.03 -1.39
C TYR A 159 -4.26 -0.70 -2.09
N MET A 160 -4.46 -1.06 -3.35
CA MET A 160 -3.38 -1.36 -4.29
C MET A 160 -3.01 -0.06 -5.02
N CYS A 161 -1.84 0.50 -4.74
CA CYS A 161 -1.39 1.77 -5.33
C CYS A 161 -0.37 1.51 -6.43
N VAL A 162 -0.66 1.91 -7.67
CA VAL A 162 0.19 1.64 -8.83
C VAL A 162 0.50 2.93 -9.58
N LEU A 163 1.77 3.35 -9.51
CA LEU A 163 2.30 4.50 -10.22
C LEU A 163 3.03 4.02 -11.48
N ASP A 164 2.38 4.12 -12.63
CA ASP A 164 3.01 3.96 -13.92
C ASP A 164 3.76 5.22 -14.33
N ASN A 165 5.06 5.24 -14.03
CA ASN A 165 6.00 6.27 -14.43
C ASN A 165 7.09 5.74 -15.37
N HIS A 166 6.79 4.67 -16.10
CA HIS A 166 7.71 4.12 -17.08
C HIS A 166 7.74 5.01 -18.35
N ASN A 167 8.93 5.26 -18.93
CA ASN A 167 9.10 6.24 -20.01
C ASN A 167 8.89 5.69 -21.42
N THR A 168 8.88 4.36 -21.59
CA THR A 168 8.84 3.75 -22.93
C THR A 168 7.58 2.95 -23.20
N LYS A 169 6.79 2.62 -22.18
CA LYS A 169 5.60 1.77 -22.31
C LYS A 169 4.63 2.05 -21.18
N GLU A 170 3.41 2.38 -21.54
CA GLU A 170 2.28 2.50 -20.62
C GLU A 170 1.80 1.10 -20.20
N PHE A 171 1.40 1.00 -18.94
CA PHE A 171 0.79 -0.19 -18.38
C PHE A 171 -0.72 -0.19 -18.65
N ASP A 172 -1.22 -1.29 -19.22
CA ASP A 172 -2.66 -1.50 -19.38
C ASP A 172 -3.27 -2.02 -18.07
N TYR A 173 -4.03 -1.15 -17.43
CA TYR A 173 -4.71 -1.41 -16.16
C TYR A 173 -5.95 -2.30 -16.28
N THR A 174 -6.43 -2.63 -17.48
CA THR A 174 -7.73 -3.30 -17.70
C THR A 174 -7.88 -4.59 -16.88
N GLU A 175 -6.89 -5.49 -16.97
CA GLU A 175 -6.93 -6.74 -16.21
C GLU A 175 -6.75 -6.51 -14.71
N LEU A 176 -5.92 -5.55 -14.30
CA LEU A 176 -5.70 -5.25 -12.88
C LEU A 176 -6.97 -4.65 -12.23
N ARG A 177 -7.67 -3.76 -12.93
CA ARG A 177 -8.96 -3.21 -12.50
C ARG A 177 -9.99 -4.31 -12.31
N ALA A 178 -10.09 -5.23 -13.29
CA ALA A 178 -11.00 -6.36 -13.21
C ALA A 178 -10.65 -7.27 -12.03
N TYR A 179 -9.36 -7.54 -11.82
CA TYR A 179 -8.87 -8.38 -10.72
C TYR A 179 -9.13 -7.76 -9.35
N CYS A 180 -8.86 -6.46 -9.17
CA CYS A 180 -9.17 -5.73 -7.94
C CYS A 180 -10.69 -5.70 -7.68
N SER A 181 -11.50 -5.45 -8.70
CA SER A 181 -12.97 -5.43 -8.57
C SER A 181 -13.55 -6.79 -8.18
N ALA A 182 -12.90 -7.89 -8.59
CA ALA A 182 -13.27 -9.25 -8.19
C ALA A 182 -12.70 -9.66 -6.81
N SER A 183 -11.81 -8.85 -6.22
CA SER A 183 -11.14 -9.12 -4.95
C SER A 183 -11.83 -8.38 -3.81
N PRO A 184 -12.37 -9.09 -2.80
CA PRO A 184 -13.16 -8.46 -1.74
C PRO A 184 -12.40 -7.34 -1.02
N GLY A 185 -12.98 -6.13 -1.04
CA GLY A 185 -12.53 -4.98 -0.24
C GLY A 185 -11.26 -4.26 -0.71
N VAL A 186 -10.60 -4.71 -1.80
CA VAL A 186 -9.38 -4.09 -2.32
C VAL A 186 -9.71 -3.01 -3.35
N GLN A 187 -9.24 -1.79 -3.13
CA GLN A 187 -9.41 -0.67 -4.05
C GLN A 187 -8.12 -0.38 -4.83
N LEU A 188 -8.21 -0.24 -6.14
CA LEU A 188 -7.08 0.16 -6.97
C LEU A 188 -6.97 1.69 -7.03
N LEU A 189 -5.78 2.22 -6.74
CA LEU A 189 -5.41 3.61 -6.96
C LEU A 189 -4.34 3.69 -8.04
N GLU A 190 -4.66 4.36 -9.13
CA GLU A 190 -3.82 4.46 -10.31
C GLU A 190 -3.17 5.84 -10.35
N GLY A 191 -1.92 5.88 -10.79
CA GLY A 191 -1.21 7.11 -11.09
C GLY A 191 -0.45 6.89 -12.38
N THR A 192 -0.59 7.79 -13.34
CA THR A 192 0.20 7.78 -14.57
C THR A 192 1.00 9.08 -14.61
N ALA A 193 2.30 8.99 -14.85
CA ALA A 193 3.09 10.17 -15.10
C ALA A 193 2.69 10.74 -16.47
N VAL A 194 2.15 11.97 -16.51
CA VAL A 194 1.92 12.64 -17.79
C VAL A 194 3.26 12.75 -18.53
N ALA A 195 3.28 12.37 -19.81
CA ALA A 195 4.48 12.50 -20.64
C ALA A 195 5.03 13.93 -20.54
N ARG A 196 6.30 14.07 -20.17
CA ARG A 196 6.97 15.37 -20.26
C ARG A 196 7.13 15.75 -21.74
N PRO A 197 7.07 17.04 -22.09
CA PRO A 197 7.61 17.50 -23.36
C PRO A 197 9.05 16.99 -23.49
N PRO A 198 9.49 16.62 -24.70
CA PRO A 198 10.83 16.09 -24.93
C PRO A 198 11.85 17.02 -24.28
N ILE A 199 12.79 16.44 -23.53
CA ILE A 199 13.97 17.16 -23.07
C ILE A 199 14.66 17.63 -24.35
N THR A 200 14.43 18.89 -24.71
CA THR A 200 15.19 19.51 -25.78
C THR A 200 16.60 19.60 -25.20
N PRO A 201 17.64 19.07 -25.86
CA PRO A 201 19.00 19.19 -25.39
C PRO A 201 19.40 20.67 -25.52
N ASP A 202 18.98 21.49 -24.55
CA ASP A 202 19.32 22.90 -24.57
C ASP A 202 20.76 23.02 -24.10
N ARG A 203 21.61 23.27 -25.10
CA ARG A 203 22.94 23.86 -25.08
C ARG A 203 23.84 23.38 -23.95
N ARG A 204 24.85 22.60 -24.35
CA ARG A 204 26.18 22.54 -23.74
C ARG A 204 26.43 23.79 -22.89
N ILE A 205 26.37 23.65 -21.57
CA ILE A 205 27.11 24.56 -20.69
C ILE A 205 28.57 24.26 -21.02
N THR A 206 29.12 25.05 -21.93
CA THR A 206 30.55 25.12 -22.16
C THR A 206 31.15 25.65 -20.86
N ARG A 207 31.97 24.81 -20.22
CA ARG A 207 32.87 25.23 -19.16
C ARG A 207 33.94 26.14 -19.74
#